data_AF-A0AB35I0B7-F1
#
_entry.id   AF-A0AB35I0B7-F1
#
_cell.length_a   1.000
_cell.length_b   1.000
_cell.length_c   1.000
_cell.angle_alpha   90.00
_cell.angle_beta   90.00
_cell.angle_gamma   90.00
#
_symmetry.space_group_name_H-M   'P 1'
#
loop_
_entity.id
_entity.type
_entity.pdbx_description
1 polymer ?
#
loop_
_entity_poly.entity_id
_entity_poly.type
_entity_poly.pdbx_seq_one_letter_code
_entity_poly.pdbx_strand_id
1 'polypeptide(L)'
;MSYKSKESLSEPSGIKEPEKTYSQVTNFRRDPKVKAWVLKEASGKCECCNSDAPFTTAEGEPYLEVHHLRRLADGGSDTITNAVALCPNCHREIHYGINKSSLVDSLYKKLSRLVHE
;
A
#
# COMPACT_ATOMS: atom_id res chain seq x y z
N MET A 1 16.07 -0.32 -14.27
CA MET A 1 17.28 0.52 -14.48
C MET A 1 17.37 1.51 -13.33
N SER A 2 18.52 1.61 -12.65
CA SER A 2 18.69 2.54 -11.53
C SER A 2 18.86 3.97 -12.03
N TYR A 3 18.16 4.94 -11.44
CA TYR A 3 18.37 6.36 -11.77
C TYR A 3 19.78 6.83 -11.37
N LYS A 4 20.47 6.10 -10.48
CA LYS A 4 21.84 6.39 -10.03
C LYS A 4 22.93 5.81 -10.92
N SER A 5 22.62 4.91 -11.85
CA SER A 5 23.63 4.27 -12.72
C SER A 5 23.94 5.08 -13.99
N LYS A 6 23.47 6.33 -14.07
CA LYS A 6 23.71 7.22 -15.21
C LYS A 6 24.58 8.37 -14.73
N GLU A 7 25.86 8.34 -15.12
CA GLU A 7 26.90 9.25 -14.66
C GLU A 7 26.65 10.72 -15.05
N SER A 8 25.92 10.96 -16.14
CA SER A 8 25.30 12.25 -16.40
C SER A 8 24.01 12.07 -17.20
N LEU A 9 22.97 12.79 -16.78
CA LEU A 9 21.73 12.95 -17.52
C LEU A 9 21.66 14.40 -17.96
N SER A 10 21.61 14.66 -19.26
CA SER A 10 21.21 15.98 -19.74
C SER A 10 19.73 16.20 -19.42
N GLU A 11 19.34 17.47 -19.25
CA GLU A 11 17.94 17.83 -19.06
C GLU A 11 17.11 17.33 -20.25
N PRO A 12 16.11 16.46 -20.03
CA PRO A 12 15.28 15.96 -21.11
C PRO A 12 14.29 17.04 -21.55
N SER A 13 14.07 17.17 -22.86
CA SER A 13 13.07 18.08 -23.41
C SER A 13 11.62 17.71 -23.05
N GLY A 14 11.40 16.46 -22.62
CA GLY A 14 10.08 15.92 -22.34
C GLY A 14 9.19 15.81 -23.58
N ILE A 15 7.89 15.57 -23.36
CA ILE A 15 6.84 15.57 -24.38
C ILE A 15 5.80 16.60 -23.96
N LYS A 16 5.70 17.72 -24.68
CA LYS A 16 4.75 18.81 -24.37
C LYS A 16 3.30 18.39 -24.51
N GLU A 17 3.02 17.55 -25.51
CA GLU A 17 1.69 17.04 -25.83
C GLU A 17 1.75 15.50 -25.88
N PRO A 18 1.64 14.81 -24.74
CA PRO A 18 1.71 13.35 -24.70
C PRO A 18 0.50 12.71 -25.37
N GLU A 19 0.74 11.64 -26.14
CA GLU A 19 -0.34 10.86 -26.74
C GLU A 19 -1.14 10.08 -25.68
N LYS A 20 -2.46 10.00 -25.87
CA LYS A 20 -3.33 9.18 -25.03
C LYS A 20 -3.18 7.71 -25.43
N THR A 21 -2.97 6.85 -24.45
CA THR A 21 -2.99 5.39 -24.62
C THR A 21 -4.14 4.79 -23.81
N TYR A 22 -4.74 3.73 -24.33
CA TYR A 22 -5.81 2.98 -23.67
C TYR A 22 -5.29 1.61 -23.27
N SER A 23 -5.59 1.19 -22.03
CA SER A 23 -5.24 -0.14 -21.53
C SER A 23 -6.46 -0.79 -20.85
N GLN A 24 -6.58 -2.10 -20.99
CA GLN A 24 -7.53 -2.89 -20.23
C GLN A 24 -6.86 -3.33 -18.92
N VAL A 25 -7.55 -3.14 -17.79
CA VAL A 25 -7.06 -3.54 -16.47
C VAL A 25 -8.03 -4.51 -15.81
N THR A 26 -7.48 -5.56 -15.20
CA THR A 26 -8.26 -6.49 -14.38
C THR A 26 -8.29 -5.97 -12.95
N ASN A 27 -9.48 -5.84 -12.39
CA ASN A 27 -9.70 -5.42 -11.01
C ASN A 27 -10.43 -6.50 -10.22
N PHE A 28 -10.05 -6.64 -8.96
CA PHE A 28 -10.76 -7.50 -8.02
C PHE A 28 -11.88 -6.72 -7.34
N ARG A 29 -13.10 -7.29 -7.32
CA ARG A 29 -14.18 -6.78 -6.49
C ARG A 29 -13.85 -7.04 -5.03
N ARG A 30 -13.86 -6.00 -4.21
CA ARG A 30 -13.54 -6.06 -2.78
C ARG A 30 -14.79 -5.85 -1.93
N ASP A 31 -14.82 -6.44 -0.74
CA ASP A 31 -15.83 -6.17 0.26
C ASP A 31 -15.50 -4.84 0.98
N PRO A 32 -16.31 -3.79 0.83
CA PRO A 32 -16.10 -2.52 1.52
C PRO A 32 -16.09 -2.67 3.05
N LYS A 33 -16.71 -3.71 3.62
CA LYS A 33 -16.72 -3.97 5.06
C LYS A 33 -15.33 -4.35 5.58
N VAL A 34 -14.52 -5.07 4.82
CA VAL A 34 -13.14 -5.40 5.19
C VAL A 34 -12.32 -4.13 5.31
N LYS A 35 -12.41 -3.24 4.30
CA LYS A 35 -11.74 -1.94 4.34
C LYS A 35 -12.17 -1.11 5.56
N ALA A 36 -13.48 -0.96 5.76
CA ALA A 36 -14.02 -0.16 6.85
C ALA A 36 -13.58 -0.70 8.22
N TRP A 37 -13.63 -2.03 8.41
CA TRP A 37 -13.23 -2.67 9.66
C TRP A 37 -11.73 -2.47 9.94
N VAL A 38 -10.86 -2.71 8.97
CA VAL A 38 -9.40 -2.57 9.12
C VAL A 38 -9.00 -1.13 9.44
N LEU A 39 -9.61 -0.13 8.77
CA LEU A 39 -9.36 1.28 9.06
C LEU A 39 -9.85 1.68 10.46
N LYS A 40 -11.00 1.16 10.88
CA LYS A 40 -11.55 1.43 12.21
C LYS A 40 -10.69 0.86 13.32
N GLU A 41 -10.24 -0.39 13.19
CA GLU A 41 -9.33 -1.02 14.15
C GLU A 41 -8.00 -0.28 14.27
N ALA A 42 -7.45 0.17 13.14
CA ALA A 42 -6.22 0.94 13.10
C ALA A 42 -6.31 2.29 13.82
N SER A 43 -7.52 2.81 14.07
CA SER A 43 -7.76 4.03 14.86
C SER A 43 -6.90 5.22 14.40
N GLY A 44 -6.77 5.38 13.08
CA GLY A 44 -5.98 6.46 12.48
C GLY A 44 -4.47 6.32 12.63
N LYS A 45 -3.95 5.17 13.09
CA LYS A 45 -2.51 4.88 13.19
C LYS A 45 -2.10 3.80 12.18
N CYS A 46 -0.95 4.00 11.57
CA CYS A 46 -0.36 2.99 10.69
C CYS A 46 -0.01 1.73 11.48
N GLU A 47 -0.54 0.57 11.06
CA GLU A 47 -0.29 -0.70 11.75
C GLU A 47 1.14 -1.21 11.57
N CYS A 48 1.92 -0.64 10.64
CA CYS A 48 3.35 -0.93 10.48
C CYS A 48 4.20 -0.05 11.42
N CYS A 49 4.25 1.26 11.18
CA CYS A 49 5.16 2.17 11.89
C CYS A 49 4.61 2.80 13.18
N ASN A 50 3.33 2.55 13.53
CA ASN A 50 2.62 3.17 14.68
C ASN A 50 2.43 4.69 14.62
N SER A 51 2.90 5.36 13.57
CA SER A 51 2.66 6.79 13.38
C SER A 51 1.21 7.07 13.06
N ASP A 52 0.72 8.25 13.47
CA ASP A 52 -0.59 8.74 13.05
C ASP A 52 -0.67 8.89 11.53
N ALA A 53 -1.90 8.88 11.00
CA ALA A 53 -2.16 9.15 9.60
C ALA A 53 -1.53 10.49 9.18
N PRO A 54 -0.93 10.57 7.97
CA PRO A 54 -0.19 11.75 7.55
C PRO A 54 -1.06 13.00 7.36
N PHE A 55 -2.37 12.81 7.14
CA PHE A 55 -3.33 13.90 6.98
C PHE A 55 -4.76 13.38 7.19
N THR A 56 -5.70 14.32 7.31
CA THR A 56 -7.14 14.08 7.39
C THR A 56 -7.78 14.33 6.03
N THR A 57 -8.72 13.48 5.61
CA THR A 57 -9.46 13.67 4.35
C THR A 57 -10.45 14.83 4.44
N ALA A 58 -11.01 15.23 3.30
CA ALA A 58 -12.04 16.27 3.24
C ALA A 58 -13.29 15.91 4.06
N GLU A 59 -13.54 14.60 4.25
CA GLU A 59 -14.62 14.05 5.05
C GLU A 59 -14.31 13.99 6.56
N GLY A 60 -13.10 14.41 6.98
CA GLY A 60 -12.72 14.45 8.39
C GLY A 60 -12.08 13.17 8.93
N GLU A 61 -11.75 12.20 8.07
CA GLU A 61 -11.21 10.89 8.47
C GLU A 61 -9.68 10.83 8.36
N PRO A 62 -8.96 10.10 9.23
CA PRO A 62 -7.52 9.90 9.09
C PRO A 62 -7.20 9.05 7.85
N TYR A 63 -6.31 9.53 6.97
CA TYR A 63 -5.98 8.85 5.72
C TYR A 63 -4.99 7.69 5.92
N LEU A 64 -5.46 6.46 5.75
CA LEU A 64 -4.64 5.25 5.64
C LEU A 64 -5.08 4.41 4.43
N GLU A 65 -4.15 3.60 3.92
CA GLU A 65 -4.37 2.72 2.78
C GLU A 65 -4.46 1.26 3.25
N VAL A 66 -5.53 0.57 2.85
CA VAL A 66 -5.69 -0.86 3.14
C VAL A 66 -4.87 -1.67 2.13
N HIS A 67 -4.03 -2.55 2.66
CA HIS A 67 -3.10 -3.38 1.92
C HIS A 67 -3.28 -4.86 2.28
N HIS A 68 -3.40 -5.73 1.26
CA HIS A 68 -3.40 -7.18 1.43
C HIS A 68 -1.97 -7.72 1.42
N LEU A 69 -1.54 -8.39 2.49
CA LEU A 69 -0.18 -8.91 2.65
C LEU A 69 0.16 -9.97 1.61
N ARG A 70 -0.72 -10.95 1.43
CA ARG A 70 -0.78 -11.73 0.19
C ARG A 70 -1.67 -10.98 -0.80
N ARG A 71 -1.07 -10.43 -1.85
CA ARG A 71 -1.80 -9.61 -2.82
C ARG A 71 -2.92 -10.43 -3.48
N LEU A 72 -4.05 -9.79 -3.78
CA LEU A 72 -5.16 -10.44 -4.49
C LEU A 72 -4.72 -11.02 -5.85
N ALA A 73 -3.80 -10.34 -6.55
CA ALA A 73 -3.22 -10.82 -7.80
C ALA A 73 -2.37 -12.10 -7.65
N ASP A 74 -1.89 -12.39 -6.43
CA ASP A 74 -1.14 -13.60 -6.08
C ASP A 74 -2.03 -14.65 -5.38
N GLY A 75 -3.36 -14.49 -5.47
CA GLY A 75 -4.34 -15.40 -4.89
C GLY A 75 -4.62 -15.21 -3.40
N GLY A 76 -4.23 -14.08 -2.81
CA GLY A 76 -4.59 -13.76 -1.42
C GLY A 76 -6.07 -13.42 -1.26
N SER A 77 -6.59 -13.62 -0.04
CA SER A 77 -8.00 -13.40 0.26
C SER A 77 -8.32 -11.93 0.57
N ASP A 78 -9.54 -11.49 0.27
CA ASP A 78 -10.04 -10.19 0.73
C ASP A 78 -10.71 -10.33 2.10
N THR A 79 -9.89 -10.50 3.14
CA THR A 79 -10.35 -10.74 4.51
C THR A 79 -9.56 -9.90 5.52
N ILE A 80 -10.12 -9.74 6.72
CA ILE A 80 -9.45 -9.06 7.83
C ILE A 80 -8.21 -9.80 8.32
N THR A 81 -8.00 -11.07 7.95
CA THR A 81 -6.80 -11.84 8.32
C THR A 81 -5.63 -11.64 7.37
N ASN A 82 -5.86 -10.98 6.22
CA ASN A 82 -4.84 -10.69 5.22
C ASN A 82 -4.67 -9.18 4.95
N ALA A 83 -5.56 -8.32 5.47
CA ALA A 83 -5.55 -6.88 5.19
C ALA A 83 -5.00 -6.04 6.36
N VAL A 84 -4.22 -5.00 6.09
CA VAL A 84 -3.65 -4.06 7.08
C VAL A 84 -3.85 -2.60 6.67
N ALA A 85 -3.96 -1.68 7.62
CA ALA A 85 -4.01 -0.23 7.39
C ALA A 85 -2.60 0.38 7.49
N LEU A 86 -2.14 1.01 6.43
CA LEU A 86 -0.79 1.55 6.32
C LEU A 86 -0.81 3.02 5.92
N CYS A 87 0.15 3.80 6.40
CA CYS A 87 0.43 5.10 5.80
C CYS A 87 1.00 4.91 4.38
N PRO A 88 0.92 5.91 3.49
CA PRO A 88 1.40 5.82 2.12
C PRO A 88 2.86 5.36 2.03
N ASN A 89 3.72 5.83 2.95
CA ASN A 89 5.14 5.50 2.98
C ASN A 89 5.35 4.00 3.26
N CYS A 90 4.77 3.47 4.34
CA CYS A 90 4.87 2.04 4.67
C CYS A 90 4.24 1.16 3.59
N HIS A 91 3.11 1.58 3.01
CA HIS A 91 2.49 0.83 1.93
C HIS A 91 3.41 0.71 0.72
N ARG A 92 4.05 1.80 0.29
CA ARG A 92 5.02 1.77 -0.82
C ARG A 92 6.29 0.99 -0.45
N GLU A 93 6.77 1.06 0.78
CA GLU A 93 7.95 0.31 1.24
C GLU A 93 7.70 -1.21 1.22
N ILE A 94 6.50 -1.69 1.54
CA ILE A 94 6.17 -3.11 1.40
C ILE A 94 6.18 -3.57 -0.06
N HIS A 95 5.80 -2.71 -1.01
CA HIS A 95 5.87 -3.05 -2.44
C HIS A 95 7.31 -3.03 -3.00
N TYR A 96 8.09 -2.02 -2.65
CA TYR A 96 9.34 -1.68 -3.37
C TYR A 96 10.59 -1.61 -2.48
N GLY A 97 10.42 -1.55 -1.17
CA GLY A 97 11.50 -1.37 -0.21
C GLY A 97 12.38 -2.61 -0.06
N ILE A 98 13.66 -2.38 0.23
CA ILE A 98 14.61 -3.45 0.53
C ILE A 98 14.21 -4.24 1.79
N ASN A 99 13.51 -3.58 2.72
CA ASN A 99 13.08 -4.16 3.99
C ASN A 99 11.70 -4.84 3.93
N LYS A 100 11.07 -4.97 2.76
CA LYS A 100 9.69 -5.45 2.62
C LYS A 100 9.40 -6.73 3.41
N SER A 101 10.30 -7.72 3.36
CA SER A 101 10.10 -9.00 4.05
C SER A 101 10.11 -8.83 5.56
N SER A 102 11.07 -8.06 6.08
CA SER A 102 11.17 -7.74 7.51
C SER A 102 9.93 -6.98 8.01
N LEU A 103 9.41 -6.04 7.22
CA LEU A 103 8.19 -5.31 7.55
C LEU A 103 6.97 -6.23 7.58
N VAL A 104 6.81 -7.09 6.58
CA VAL A 104 5.72 -8.08 6.53
C VAL A 104 5.80 -9.05 7.71
N ASP A 105 6.99 -9.57 8.02
CA ASP A 105 7.20 -10.45 9.18
C ASP A 105 6.88 -9.73 10.50
N SER A 106 7.21 -8.44 10.62
CA SER A 106 6.87 -7.65 11.80
C SER A 106 5.37 -7.47 11.97
N LEU A 107 4.61 -7.34 10.87
CA LEU A 107 3.15 -7.23 10.90
C LEU A 107 2.51 -8.52 11.39
N TYR A 108 2.93 -9.69 10.86
CA TYR A 108 2.44 -10.99 11.33
C TYR A 108 2.74 -11.25 12.81
N LYS A 109 3.88 -10.77 13.33
CA LYS A 109 4.21 -10.89 14.76
C LYS A 109 3.39 -9.94 15.63
N LYS A 110 3.04 -8.77 15.12
CA LYS A 110 2.41 -7.69 15.88
C LYS A 110 0.89 -7.79 15.93
N LEU A 111 0.26 -8.20 14.83
CA LEU A 111 -1.20 -8.23 14.68
C LEU A 111 -1.70 -9.67 14.76
N SER A 112 -2.27 -10.03 15.91
CA SER A 112 -2.77 -11.39 16.18
C SER A 112 -3.88 -11.86 15.24
N ARG A 113 -4.58 -10.94 14.58
CA ARG A 113 -5.62 -11.25 13.59
C ARG A 113 -5.08 -11.76 12.26
N LEU A 114 -3.78 -11.58 11.97
CA LEU A 114 -3.22 -11.98 10.68
C LEU A 114 -2.95 -13.49 10.61
N VAL A 115 -3.21 -14.08 9.45
CA VAL A 115 -2.95 -15.49 9.16
C VAL A 115 -2.10 -15.60 7.91
N HIS A 116 -1.04 -16.42 7.94
CA HIS A 116 -0.23 -16.67 6.77
C HIS A 116 -1.03 -17.44 5.72
N GLU A 117 -1.11 -16.88 4.50
CA GLU A 117 -1.76 -17.47 3.32
C GLU A 117 -0.75 -17.89 2.27
#